data_AF-A0A376JPX9-F1
#
_entry.id   AF-A0A376JPX9-F1
#
_cell.length_a   1.000
_cell.length_b   1.000
_cell.length_c   1.000
_cell.angle_alpha   90.00
_cell.angle_beta   90.00
_cell.angle_gamma   90.00
#
_symmetry.space_group_name_H-M   'P 1'
#
loop_
_entity.id
_entity.type
_entity.pdbx_description
1 polymer ?
#
loop_
_entity_poly.entity_id
_entity_poly.type
_entity_poly.pdbx_seq_one_letter_code
_entity_poly.pdbx_strand_id
1 'polypeptide(L)'
;MAKKVSKFFRIGVEGDTCDGRVISAQDIQEMAETFDPRVYGCRINLEHLRGILPDGIFKRYGDVAELKAEKIDDDSALKGKWALFAKITPTDDLIAMNKAAQKVYTSMEIQPNFANTGKCYLVGLAVTDDPASLGTEYLEFCRTAKTQPPEPLQIKP
;
A
#
# COMPACT_ATOMS: atom_id res chain seq x y z
N MET A 1 -11.87 -12.56 -15.81
CA MET A 1 -10.58 -13.00 -15.22
C MET A 1 -10.69 -12.97 -13.70
N ALA A 2 -10.11 -13.93 -12.98
CA ALA A 2 -10.11 -13.91 -11.51
C ALA A 2 -9.34 -12.69 -10.99
N LYS A 3 -9.90 -11.97 -10.00
CA LYS A 3 -9.26 -10.80 -9.39
C LYS A 3 -7.99 -11.27 -8.66
N LYS A 4 -6.82 -10.75 -9.02
CA LYS A 4 -5.57 -11.01 -8.30
C LYS A 4 -5.65 -10.25 -6.97
N VAL A 5 -5.67 -10.97 -5.85
CA VAL A 5 -5.66 -10.38 -4.50
C VAL A 5 -4.32 -10.70 -3.86
N SER A 6 -3.67 -9.70 -3.28
CA SER A 6 -2.37 -9.87 -2.63
C SER A 6 -2.48 -10.44 -1.21
N LYS A 7 -1.33 -10.78 -0.62
CA LYS A 7 -1.22 -10.85 0.85
C LYS A 7 -1.41 -9.46 1.47
N PHE A 8 -1.58 -9.42 2.79
CA PHE A 8 -1.49 -8.16 3.52
C PHE A 8 -0.04 -7.65 3.48
N PHE A 9 0.13 -6.36 3.24
CA PHE A 9 1.41 -5.67 3.40
C PHE A 9 1.24 -4.47 4.32
N ARG A 10 2.28 -4.12 5.08
CA ARG A 10 2.32 -2.91 5.90
C ARG A 10 2.41 -1.68 5.01
N ILE A 11 1.43 -0.79 5.06
CA ILE A 11 1.35 0.43 4.23
C ILE A 11 1.59 1.72 5.02
N GLY A 12 1.75 1.60 6.33
CA GLY A 12 2.18 2.70 7.20
C GLY A 12 2.11 2.35 8.67
N VAL A 13 2.73 3.20 9.48
CA VAL A 13 2.88 3.03 10.93
C VAL A 13 2.60 4.36 11.61
N GLU A 14 2.06 4.33 12.82
CA GLU A 14 1.85 5.53 13.63
C GLU A 14 3.16 6.27 13.96
N GLY A 15 3.05 7.59 14.11
CA GLY A 15 4.14 8.51 14.43
C GLY A 15 4.35 9.56 13.34
N ASP A 16 5.53 10.17 13.39
CA ASP A 16 5.96 11.15 12.41
C ASP A 16 6.15 10.52 11.02
N THR A 17 5.94 11.33 9.98
CA THR A 17 6.11 10.95 8.57
C THR A 17 7.20 11.80 7.93
N CYS A 18 7.75 11.35 6.80
CA CYS A 18 8.83 12.07 6.11
C CYS A 18 8.41 13.47 5.61
N ASP A 19 7.12 13.71 5.44
CA ASP A 19 6.57 15.00 4.98
C ASP A 19 6.04 15.90 6.12
N GLY A 20 6.34 15.54 7.38
CA GLY A 20 6.07 16.39 8.56
C GLY A 20 4.67 16.26 9.15
N ARG A 21 3.85 15.31 8.68
CA ARG A 21 2.58 14.96 9.32
C ARG A 21 2.80 13.95 10.46
N VAL A 22 1.81 13.84 11.33
CA VAL A 22 1.74 12.81 12.37
C VAL A 22 0.53 11.92 12.12
N ILE A 23 0.73 10.61 12.13
CA ILE A 23 -0.33 9.60 12.07
C ILE A 23 -0.50 9.04 13.48
N SER A 24 -1.66 9.23 14.09
CA SER A 24 -1.92 8.71 15.43
C SER A 24 -2.27 7.21 15.41
N ALA A 25 -2.14 6.55 16.58
CA ALA A 25 -2.65 5.20 16.81
C ALA A 25 -4.13 5.06 16.42
N GLN A 26 -4.91 6.09 16.78
CA GLN A 26 -6.33 6.15 16.53
C GLN A 26 -6.62 6.23 15.04
N ASP A 27 -5.86 7.02 14.27
CA ASP A 27 -6.04 7.11 12.81
C ASP A 27 -5.87 5.74 12.14
N ILE A 28 -4.85 4.97 12.56
CA ILE A 28 -4.60 3.61 12.05
C ILE A 28 -5.78 2.68 12.35
N GLN A 29 -6.26 2.69 13.60
CA GLN A 29 -7.36 1.85 14.03
C GLN A 29 -8.68 2.21 13.33
N GLU A 30 -9.00 3.50 13.25
CA GLU A 30 -10.21 4.01 12.61
C GLU A 30 -10.23 3.71 11.11
N MET A 31 -9.09 3.88 10.43
CA MET A 31 -8.96 3.49 9.03
C MET A 31 -9.25 2.00 8.83
N ALA A 32 -8.71 1.12 9.69
CA ALA A 32 -8.98 -0.31 9.58
C ALA A 32 -10.43 -0.69 9.93
N GLU A 33 -11.00 -0.10 10.99
CA GLU A 33 -12.35 -0.39 11.49
C GLU A 33 -13.43 0.04 10.50
N THR A 34 -13.26 1.21 9.87
CA THR A 34 -14.30 1.84 9.05
C THR A 34 -14.19 1.52 7.57
N PHE A 35 -13.11 0.89 7.12
CA PHE A 35 -12.86 0.66 5.70
C PHE A 35 -13.88 -0.27 5.07
N ASP A 36 -14.68 0.30 4.18
CA ASP A 36 -15.60 -0.41 3.31
C ASP A 36 -15.50 0.14 1.88
N PRO A 37 -14.99 -0.65 0.91
CA PRO A 37 -14.86 -0.21 -0.48
C PRO A 37 -16.21 0.07 -1.15
N ARG A 38 -17.33 -0.34 -0.54
CA ARG A 38 -18.69 0.01 -0.98
C ARG A 38 -19.10 1.42 -0.56
N VAL A 39 -18.54 1.94 0.54
CA VAL A 39 -18.74 3.32 0.99
C VAL A 39 -17.88 4.26 0.15
N TYR A 40 -16.58 3.94 0.02
CA TYR A 40 -15.69 4.69 -0.84
C TYR A 40 -14.54 3.81 -1.36
N GLY A 41 -14.37 3.79 -2.69
CA GLY A 41 -13.33 2.99 -3.33
C GLY A 41 -11.95 3.62 -3.20
N CYS A 42 -11.05 2.99 -2.44
CA CYS A 42 -9.64 3.39 -2.37
C CYS A 42 -8.85 2.84 -3.57
N ARG A 43 -8.58 3.71 -4.55
CA ARG A 43 -7.85 3.38 -5.79
C ARG A 43 -6.35 3.57 -5.62
N ILE A 44 -5.57 2.80 -6.37
CA ILE A 44 -4.10 2.91 -6.37
C ILE A 44 -3.63 3.94 -7.42
N ASN A 45 -2.85 4.92 -6.99
CA ASN A 45 -2.31 6.02 -7.78
C ASN A 45 -0.83 5.84 -8.04
N LEU A 46 -0.31 6.47 -9.08
CA LEU A 46 1.13 6.63 -9.26
C LEU A 46 1.55 7.97 -8.66
N GLU A 47 2.43 7.98 -7.66
CA GLU A 47 2.99 9.21 -7.07
C GLU A 47 1.94 10.23 -6.59
N HIS A 48 0.83 9.77 -6.01
CA HIS A 48 -0.32 10.60 -5.60
C HIS A 48 -1.00 11.39 -6.75
N LEU A 49 -0.59 11.15 -8.00
CA LEU A 49 -1.16 11.80 -9.17
C LEU A 49 -2.39 11.04 -9.67
N ARG A 50 -3.44 11.80 -9.98
CA ARG A 50 -4.74 11.28 -10.41
C ARG A 50 -4.97 11.64 -11.87
N GLY A 51 -4.83 10.67 -12.76
CA GLY A 51 -5.23 10.82 -14.15
C GLY A 51 -6.73 11.14 -14.25
N ILE A 52 -7.06 12.13 -15.09
CA ILE A 52 -8.45 12.49 -15.42
C ILE A 52 -8.97 11.56 -16.53
N LEU A 53 -8.08 11.19 -17.45
CA LEU A 53 -8.38 10.26 -18.54
C LEU A 53 -8.29 8.81 -18.03
N PRO A 54 -9.03 7.87 -18.65
CA PRO A 54 -9.03 6.47 -18.25
C PRO A 54 -7.72 5.73 -18.58
N ASP A 55 -6.86 6.35 -19.39
CA ASP A 55 -5.60 5.81 -19.89
C ASP A 55 -4.40 6.72 -19.54
N GLY A 56 -3.22 6.38 -20.07
CA GLY A 56 -1.96 7.07 -19.79
C GLY A 56 -1.22 6.59 -18.53
N ILE A 57 -0.14 7.29 -18.19
CA ILE A 57 0.77 6.90 -17.09
C ILE A 57 0.18 7.13 -15.70
N PHE A 58 -0.77 8.06 -15.55
CA PHE A 58 -1.42 8.36 -14.28
C PHE A 58 -2.80 7.69 -14.12
N LYS A 59 -3.05 6.63 -14.90
CA LYS A 59 -4.21 5.76 -14.70
C LYS A 59 -4.14 5.05 -13.33
N ARG A 60 -5.24 4.44 -12.92
CA ARG A 60 -5.29 3.71 -11.64
C ARG A 60 -4.64 2.33 -11.78
N TYR A 61 -3.78 2.00 -10.82
CA TYR A 61 -2.95 0.79 -10.83
C TYR A 61 -3.52 -0.37 -10.01
N GLY A 62 -4.72 -0.20 -9.48
CA GLY A 62 -5.44 -1.22 -8.72
C GLY A 62 -6.41 -0.61 -7.72
N ASP A 63 -6.80 -1.42 -6.75
CA ASP A 63 -7.68 -1.04 -5.64
C ASP A 63 -7.16 -1.63 -4.32
N VAL A 64 -7.47 -0.98 -3.20
CA VAL A 64 -7.38 -1.58 -1.87
C VAL A 64 -8.64 -2.41 -1.63
N ALA A 65 -8.46 -3.67 -1.23
CA ALA A 65 -9.55 -4.62 -1.02
C ALA A 65 -9.94 -4.74 0.46
N GLU A 66 -8.97 -4.65 1.36
CA GLU A 66 -9.17 -4.89 2.80
C GLU A 66 -8.08 -4.17 3.59
N LEU A 67 -8.43 -3.66 4.77
CA LEU A 67 -7.49 -3.10 5.74
C LEU A 67 -7.55 -3.88 7.05
N LYS A 68 -6.42 -3.90 7.76
CA LYS A 68 -6.36 -4.34 9.16
C LYS A 68 -5.33 -3.51 9.92
N ALA A 69 -5.55 -3.35 11.22
CA ALA A 69 -4.62 -2.68 12.13
C ALA A 69 -4.06 -3.69 13.13
N GLU A 70 -2.74 -3.74 13.25
CA GLU A 70 -2.04 -4.61 14.20
C GLU A 70 -0.84 -3.87 14.81
N LYS A 71 -0.45 -4.28 16.03
CA LYS A 71 0.81 -3.81 16.61
C LYS A 71 1.98 -4.56 16.00
N ILE A 72 3.06 -3.84 15.75
CA ILE A 72 4.31 -4.42 15.27
C ILE A 72 4.97 -5.20 16.40
N ASP A 73 5.28 -6.47 16.15
CA ASP A 73 6.05 -7.33 17.06
C ASP A 73 7.27 -7.90 16.31
N ASP A 74 8.15 -7.00 15.88
CA ASP A 74 9.46 -7.33 15.32
C ASP A 74 10.57 -6.74 16.22
N ASP A 75 11.83 -6.83 15.79
CA ASP A 75 13.00 -6.29 16.48
C ASP A 75 13.42 -4.89 15.96
N SER A 76 12.58 -4.26 15.14
CA SER A 76 12.84 -2.92 14.62
C SER A 76 12.57 -1.82 15.64
N ALA A 77 13.00 -0.59 15.31
CA ALA A 77 12.64 0.61 16.07
C ALA A 77 11.12 0.90 16.10
N LEU A 78 10.33 0.15 15.33
CA LEU A 78 8.87 0.29 15.25
C LEU A 78 8.13 -0.69 16.17
N LYS A 79 8.84 -1.55 16.91
CA LYS A 79 8.22 -2.50 17.84
C LYS A 79 7.23 -1.81 18.78
N GLY A 80 6.03 -2.39 18.89
CA GLY A 80 4.95 -1.92 19.75
C GLY A 80 4.05 -0.83 19.14
N LYS A 81 4.46 -0.23 18.01
CA LYS A 81 3.65 0.76 17.30
C LYS A 81 2.50 0.12 16.53
N TRP A 82 1.40 0.85 16.38
CA TRP A 82 0.32 0.46 15.48
C TRP A 82 0.71 0.61 14.00
N ALA A 83 0.37 -0.39 13.21
CA ALA A 83 0.59 -0.43 11.78
C ALA A 83 -0.72 -0.74 11.03
N LEU A 84 -0.89 -0.08 9.88
CA LEU A 84 -1.95 -0.37 8.95
C LEU A 84 -1.43 -1.33 7.88
N PHE A 85 -2.18 -2.40 7.66
CA PHE A 85 -1.91 -3.37 6.60
C PHE A 85 -3.03 -3.35 5.58
N ALA A 86 -2.68 -3.50 4.31
CA ALA A 86 -3.64 -3.56 3.21
C ALA A 86 -3.49 -4.83 2.38
N LYS A 87 -4.61 -5.43 1.99
CA LYS A 87 -4.66 -6.29 0.79
C LYS A 87 -5.05 -5.42 -0.40
N ILE A 88 -4.35 -5.62 -1.51
CA ILE A 88 -4.63 -4.89 -2.74
C ILE A 88 -4.96 -5.83 -3.88
N THR A 89 -5.67 -5.29 -4.86
CA THR A 89 -5.93 -5.94 -6.14
C THR A 89 -5.21 -5.18 -7.25
N PRO A 90 -3.94 -5.55 -7.54
CA PRO A 90 -3.12 -4.82 -8.49
C PRO A 90 -3.54 -5.11 -9.93
N THR A 91 -3.31 -4.15 -10.81
CA THR A 91 -3.34 -4.34 -12.26
C THR A 91 -2.10 -5.09 -12.75
N ASP A 92 -2.15 -5.60 -13.98
CA ASP A 92 -0.99 -6.24 -14.60
C ASP A 92 0.17 -5.27 -14.79
N ASP A 93 -0.12 -4.00 -15.06
CA ASP A 93 0.90 -2.95 -15.20
C ASP A 93 1.60 -2.66 -13.88
N LEU A 94 0.88 -2.66 -12.75
CA LEU A 94 1.50 -2.52 -11.44
C LEU A 94 2.42 -3.70 -11.13
N ILE A 95 1.97 -4.92 -11.45
CA ILE A 95 2.80 -6.12 -11.27
C ILE A 95 4.06 -6.03 -12.15
N ALA A 96 3.94 -5.56 -13.39
CA ALA A 96 5.08 -5.40 -14.29
C ALA A 96 6.07 -4.34 -13.79
N MET A 97 5.57 -3.20 -13.33
CA MET A 97 6.37 -2.10 -12.77
C MET A 97 7.14 -2.54 -11.53
N ASN A 98 6.46 -3.22 -10.60
CA ASN A 98 7.08 -3.75 -9.39
C ASN A 98 8.16 -4.80 -9.69
N LYS A 99 7.95 -5.68 -10.69
CA LYS A 99 8.98 -6.63 -11.16
C LYS A 99 10.20 -5.96 -11.77
N ALA A 100 10.03 -4.78 -12.34
CA ALA A 100 11.14 -3.95 -12.81
C ALA A 100 11.81 -3.16 -11.67
N ALA A 101 11.46 -3.44 -10.41
CA ALA A 101 11.91 -2.72 -9.22
C ALA A 101 11.61 -1.21 -9.30
N GLN A 102 10.40 -0.86 -9.79
CA GLN A 102 9.91 0.52 -9.85
C GLN A 102 8.62 0.64 -9.04
N LYS A 103 8.47 1.76 -8.31
CA LYS A 103 7.29 2.10 -7.50
C LYS A 103 6.93 1.00 -6.52
N VAL A 104 7.94 0.61 -5.74
CA VAL A 104 7.95 -0.61 -4.94
C VAL A 104 7.40 -0.42 -3.53
N TYR A 105 7.18 0.82 -3.11
CA TYR A 105 6.56 1.16 -1.83
C TYR A 105 5.17 1.76 -2.02
N THR A 106 4.49 1.96 -0.90
CA THR A 106 3.18 2.60 -0.87
C THR A 106 3.18 3.83 0.03
N SER A 107 2.29 4.78 -0.27
CA SER A 107 2.10 5.97 0.54
C SER A 107 0.62 6.27 0.69
N MET A 108 0.16 6.50 1.93
CA MET A 108 -1.26 6.57 2.27
C MET A 108 -1.85 7.95 1.99
N GLU A 109 -3.03 7.99 1.38
CA GLU A 109 -3.86 9.20 1.28
C GLU A 109 -4.94 9.13 2.36
N ILE A 110 -4.67 9.74 3.52
CA ILE A 110 -5.54 9.74 4.69
C ILE A 110 -6.47 10.94 4.64
N GLN A 111 -7.77 10.72 4.86
CA GLN A 111 -8.76 11.77 5.04
C GLN A 111 -9.26 11.79 6.49
N PRO A 112 -8.88 12.81 7.28
CA PRO A 112 -9.48 13.05 8.58
C PRO A 112 -10.96 13.41 8.46
N ASN A 113 -11.75 13.00 9.45
CA ASN A 113 -13.19 13.26 9.54
C ASN A 113 -13.94 12.90 8.23
N PHE A 114 -13.67 11.71 7.70
CA PHE A 114 -14.24 11.27 6.44
C PHE A 114 -15.76 11.18 6.54
N ALA A 115 -16.46 11.74 5.55
CA ALA A 115 -17.92 11.82 5.49
C ALA A 115 -18.58 12.41 6.76
N ASN A 116 -17.88 13.32 7.47
CA ASN A 116 -18.34 13.93 8.73
C ASN A 116 -18.62 12.92 9.86
N THR A 117 -17.96 11.76 9.84
CA THR A 117 -18.15 10.71 10.87
C THR A 117 -17.34 10.94 12.14
N GLY A 118 -16.42 11.90 12.13
CA GLY A 118 -15.41 12.09 13.17
C GLY A 118 -14.23 11.12 13.07
N LYS A 119 -14.26 10.14 12.16
CA LYS A 119 -13.23 9.10 12.02
C LYS A 119 -12.35 9.31 10.78
N CYS A 120 -11.10 8.88 10.86
CA CYS A 120 -10.16 8.83 9.75
C CYS A 120 -10.46 7.68 8.77
N TYR A 121 -10.20 7.91 7.48
CA TYR A 121 -10.41 6.92 6.42
C TYR A 121 -9.30 6.96 5.38
N LEU A 122 -8.98 5.80 4.77
CA LEU A 122 -8.03 5.69 3.67
C LEU A 122 -8.73 5.93 2.33
N VAL A 123 -8.53 7.11 1.73
CA VAL A 123 -9.20 7.52 0.47
C VAL A 123 -8.37 7.26 -0.79
N GLY A 124 -7.12 6.84 -0.63
CA GLY A 124 -6.24 6.49 -1.73
C GLY A 124 -4.96 5.85 -1.24
N LEU A 125 -4.28 5.17 -2.15
CA LEU A 125 -2.98 4.58 -1.91
C LEU A 125 -2.08 4.87 -3.11
N ALA A 126 -0.96 5.56 -2.92
CA ALA A 126 0.00 5.71 -4.01
C ALA A 126 0.98 4.55 -4.02
N VAL A 127 1.45 4.16 -5.20
CA VAL A 127 2.72 3.45 -5.40
C VAL A 127 3.79 4.48 -5.74
N THR A 128 4.93 4.36 -5.06
CA THR A 128 6.02 5.34 -5.09
C THR A 128 7.33 4.67 -4.69
N ASP A 129 8.45 5.30 -5.01
CA ASP A 129 9.76 4.91 -4.47
C ASP A 129 10.14 5.77 -3.25
N ASP A 130 9.40 6.85 -2.98
CA ASP A 130 9.66 7.84 -1.94
C ASP A 130 8.44 7.99 -1.00
N PRO A 131 8.09 6.96 -0.20
CA PRO A 131 6.89 6.99 0.62
C PRO A 131 6.99 8.01 1.76
N ALA A 132 5.90 8.72 2.04
CA ALA A 132 5.80 9.58 3.22
C ALA A 132 5.59 8.76 4.51
N SER A 133 4.81 7.68 4.41
CA SER A 133 4.57 6.73 5.49
C SER A 133 5.85 6.02 5.91
N LEU A 134 6.09 5.91 7.23
CA LEU A 134 7.19 5.11 7.74
C LEU A 134 6.82 3.62 7.81
N GLY A 135 7.85 2.78 7.73
CA GLY A 135 7.74 1.32 7.95
C GLY A 135 7.01 0.57 6.85
N THR A 136 6.76 1.16 5.68
CA THR A 136 6.08 0.47 4.59
C THR A 136 6.89 -0.71 4.08
N GLU A 137 6.23 -1.84 3.83
CA GLU A 137 6.85 -3.01 3.23
C GLU A 137 7.05 -2.83 1.73
N TYR A 138 8.10 -3.49 1.21
CA TYR A 138 8.32 -3.62 -0.22
C TYR A 138 7.17 -4.46 -0.81
N LEU A 139 6.51 -3.93 -1.85
CA LEU A 139 5.47 -4.65 -2.56
C LEU A 139 6.09 -5.86 -3.28
N GLU A 140 5.59 -7.05 -2.97
CA GLU A 140 6.01 -8.27 -3.64
C GLU A 140 4.79 -9.06 -4.08
N PHE A 141 4.52 -9.04 -5.38
CA PHE A 141 3.47 -9.85 -5.97
C PHE A 141 4.01 -11.25 -6.29
N CYS A 142 3.94 -12.17 -5.33
CA CYS A 142 4.38 -13.54 -5.54
C CYS A 142 3.63 -14.17 -6.74
N ARG A 143 4.38 -14.72 -7.69
CA ARG A 143 3.83 -15.72 -8.61
C ARG A 143 3.67 -17.02 -7.83
N THR A 144 2.45 -17.43 -7.50
CA THR A 144 2.17 -18.86 -7.38
C THR A 144 2.18 -19.45 -8.80
N ALA A 145 3.37 -19.57 -9.37
CA ALA A 145 3.65 -20.47 -10.47
C ALA A 145 4.69 -21.44 -9.92
N LYS A 146 4.34 -22.74 -9.83
CA LYS A 146 5.33 -23.80 -9.66
C LYS A 146 6.37 -23.63 -10.76
N THR A 147 7.49 -23.01 -10.45
CA THR A 147 8.60 -22.82 -11.39
C THR A 147 9.90 -23.01 -10.63
N GLN A 148 10.74 -23.88 -11.21
CA GLN A 148 12.03 -24.32 -10.69
C GLN A 148 12.92 -23.14 -10.26
N PRO A 149 13.86 -23.37 -9.32
CA PRO A 149 14.79 -22.34 -8.88
C PRO A 149 15.61 -21.80 -10.06
N PRO A 150 15.87 -20.48 -10.12
CA PRO A 150 16.73 -19.88 -11.13
C PRO A 150 18.17 -20.41 -10.99
N GLU A 151 18.82 -20.65 -12.12
CA GLU A 151 20.24 -20.96 -12.16
C GLU A 151 21.06 -19.80 -11.58
N PRO A 152 22.12 -20.09 -10.81
CA PRO A 152 22.98 -19.06 -10.27
C PRO A 152 23.67 -18.27 -11.41
N LEU A 153 23.66 -16.95 -11.27
CA LEU A 153 24.37 -16.01 -12.14
C LEU A 153 25.86 -16.37 -12.18
N GLN A 154 26.32 -16.89 -13.32
CA GLN A 154 27.74 -17.02 -13.61
C GLN A 154 28.28 -15.64 -13.98
N ILE A 155 28.90 -14.96 -13.01
CA ILE A 155 29.75 -13.81 -13.28
C ILE A 155 31.06 -14.37 -13.86
N LYS A 156 31.30 -14.18 -15.16
CA LYS A 156 32.60 -14.47 -15.76
C LYS A 156 33.61 -13.40 -15.33
N PRO A 157 34.88 -13.79 -15.07
CA PRO A 157 35.94 -12.88 -14.64
C PRO A 157 36.26 -11.81 -15.69
#